data_AF-A0A953P6P4-F1
#
_entry.id   AF-A0A953P6P4-F1
#
_cell.length_a   1.000
_cell.length_b   1.000
_cell.length_c   1.000
_cell.angle_alpha   90.00
_cell.angle_beta   90.00
_cell.angle_gamma   90.00
#
_symmetry.space_group_name_H-M   'P 1'
#
loop_
_entity.id
_entity.type
_entity.pdbx_description
1 polymer ?
#
loop_
_entity_poly.entity_id
_entity_poly.type
_entity_poly.pdbx_seq_one_letter_code
_entity_poly.pdbx_strand_id
1 'polypeptide(L)'
;MTFEKIARGSLLGIALAGLLACGAAAQEPEKPGEAKQDLHQDRKERNADQRTVNQDKREVRQDRREVRQDNREVRNDRKEIRKERREGDKKGVQQERRELHKDQRERRADVKDLHQDKKGLRQDRRKRNGAQRDVNKDRREVRQEKKEEDKH
;
A
#
# COMPACT_ATOMS: atom_id res chain seq x y z
N MET A 1 -24.30 -16.81 21.24
CA MET A 1 -24.16 -15.38 20.86
C MET A 1 -23.58 -15.35 19.47
N THR A 2 -24.43 -15.25 18.45
CA THR A 2 -24.02 -15.23 17.04
C THR A 2 -23.52 -13.83 16.70
N PHE A 3 -22.21 -13.60 16.82
CA PHE A 3 -21.58 -12.42 16.27
C PHE A 3 -21.60 -12.58 14.74
N GLU A 4 -22.53 -11.91 14.07
CA GLU A 4 -22.48 -11.71 12.63
C GLU A 4 -21.15 -11.02 12.31
N LYS A 5 -20.18 -11.83 11.84
CA LYS A 5 -18.90 -11.33 11.37
C LYS A 5 -19.18 -10.53 10.11
N ILE A 6 -19.14 -9.21 10.23
CA ILE A 6 -19.08 -8.33 9.05
C ILE A 6 -17.78 -8.73 8.37
N ALA A 7 -17.87 -9.49 7.29
CA ALA A 7 -16.82 -9.63 6.30
C ALA A 7 -16.55 -8.23 5.74
N ARG A 8 -15.77 -7.44 6.48
CA ARG A 8 -15.22 -6.19 6.01
C ARG A 8 -14.08 -6.58 5.09
N GLY A 9 -14.45 -7.07 3.91
CA GLY A 9 -13.52 -7.14 2.78
C GLY A 9 -13.01 -5.74 2.60
N SER A 10 -11.81 -5.48 3.13
CA SER A 10 -11.08 -4.26 2.91
C SER A 10 -10.78 -4.26 1.42
N LEU A 11 -11.65 -3.60 0.64
CA LEU A 11 -11.34 -3.18 -0.71
C LEU A 11 -10.17 -2.21 -0.59
N LEU A 12 -8.95 -2.76 -0.47
CA LEU A 12 -7.71 -2.03 -0.63
C LEU A 12 -7.62 -1.59 -2.08
N GLY A 13 -8.31 -0.49 -2.36
CA GLY A 13 -8.04 0.34 -3.51
C GLY A 13 -6.67 0.96 -3.30
N ILE A 14 -5.60 0.19 -3.52
CA ILE A 14 -4.27 0.76 -3.71
C ILE A 14 -4.45 1.78 -4.82
N ALA A 15 -4.44 3.06 -4.45
CA ALA A 15 -4.46 4.14 -5.40
C ALA A 15 -3.18 3.99 -6.21
N LEU A 16 -3.27 3.36 -7.38
CA LEU A 16 -2.24 3.42 -8.41
C LEU A 16 -2.10 4.91 -8.74
N ALA A 17 -1.22 5.58 -7.98
CA ALA A 17 -0.99 7.01 -8.09
C ALA A 17 -0.71 7.30 -9.57
N GLY A 18 -1.61 8.14 -10.11
CA GLY A 18 -1.82 8.36 -11.52
C GLY A 18 -0.51 8.54 -12.26
N LEU A 19 -0.36 7.74 -13.31
CA LEU A 19 0.71 7.88 -14.28
C LEU A 19 0.39 9.12 -15.14
N LEU A 20 0.71 10.31 -14.64
CA LEU A 20 0.73 11.51 -15.46
C LEU A 20 2.08 11.50 -16.20
N ALA A 21 2.08 10.79 -17.32
CA ALA A 21 3.17 10.81 -18.28
C ALA A 21 3.12 12.14 -19.04
N CYS A 22 3.92 13.11 -18.62
CA CYS A 22 4.25 14.24 -19.47
C CYS A 22 5.36 13.84 -20.45
N GLY A 23 4.92 13.69 -21.71
CA GLY A 23 5.63 13.88 -22.99
C GLY A 23 7.14 13.68 -23.10
N ALA A 24 7.53 12.72 -23.93
CA ALA A 24 8.77 12.80 -24.69
C ALA A 24 8.53 13.62 -25.97
N ALA A 25 9.04 14.85 -26.04
CA ALA A 25 9.28 15.55 -27.31
C ALA A 25 10.26 16.72 -27.12
N ALA A 26 11.36 16.65 -27.87
CA ALA A 26 12.20 17.73 -28.38
C ALA A 26 12.97 18.66 -27.42
N GLN A 27 14.25 18.84 -27.77
CA GLN A 27 15.23 19.75 -27.19
C GLN A 27 15.00 21.18 -27.69
N GLU A 28 14.84 22.15 -26.79
CA GLU A 28 15.16 23.57 -27.02
C GLU A 28 15.78 24.15 -25.72
N PRO A 29 16.70 25.13 -25.80
CA PRO A 29 17.32 25.75 -24.61
C PRO A 29 16.30 26.67 -23.90
N GLU A 30 15.63 26.12 -22.88
CA GLU A 30 14.56 26.81 -22.15
C GLU A 30 15.06 27.88 -21.18
N LYS A 31 14.29 28.96 -21.06
CA LYS A 31 14.60 30.15 -20.27
C LYS A 31 14.57 29.85 -18.75
N PRO A 32 15.43 30.48 -17.92
CA PRO A 32 15.58 30.19 -16.49
C PRO A 32 14.35 30.48 -15.59
N GLY A 33 13.24 30.95 -16.16
CA GLY A 33 11.94 31.12 -15.50
C GLY A 33 11.08 29.84 -15.49
N GLU A 34 11.18 28.99 -16.52
CA GLU A 34 10.36 27.79 -16.68
C GLU A 34 10.87 26.64 -15.80
N ALA A 35 12.19 26.44 -15.74
CA ALA A 35 12.83 25.45 -14.88
C ALA A 35 12.52 25.62 -13.37
N LYS A 36 12.23 26.84 -12.92
CA LYS A 36 11.88 27.11 -11.50
C LYS A 36 10.41 26.80 -11.21
N GLN A 37 9.51 27.03 -12.17
CA GLN A 37 8.10 26.65 -12.04
C GLN A 37 7.94 25.14 -12.08
N ASP A 38 8.69 24.46 -12.96
CA ASP A 38 8.72 23.01 -13.08
C ASP A 38 9.19 22.34 -11.77
N LEU A 39 10.30 22.83 -11.20
CA LEU A 39 10.82 22.33 -9.92
C LEU A 39 9.84 22.51 -8.73
N HIS A 40 8.99 23.54 -8.77
CA HIS A 40 7.96 23.74 -7.75
C HIS A 40 6.85 22.71 -7.87
N GLN A 41 6.40 22.45 -9.11
CA GLN A 41 5.37 21.47 -9.42
C GLN A 41 5.84 20.05 -9.09
N ASP A 42 7.05 19.66 -9.49
CA ASP A 42 7.60 18.33 -9.17
C ASP A 42 7.72 18.08 -7.67
N ARG A 43 8.10 19.12 -6.91
CA ARG A 43 8.13 19.02 -5.44
C ARG A 43 6.75 18.80 -4.86
N LYS A 44 5.72 19.44 -5.41
CA LYS A 44 4.33 19.31 -4.99
C LYS A 44 3.82 17.90 -5.28
N GLU A 45 4.10 17.36 -6.45
CA GLU A 45 3.73 16.01 -6.85
C GLU A 45 4.44 14.95 -6.00
N ARG A 46 5.76 15.06 -5.85
CA ARG A 46 6.53 14.16 -4.96
C ARG A 46 6.05 14.22 -3.51
N ASN A 47 5.62 15.40 -3.02
CA ASN A 47 4.99 15.52 -1.70
C ASN A 47 3.63 14.80 -1.63
N ALA A 48 2.82 14.87 -2.69
CA ALA A 48 1.55 14.15 -2.78
C ALA A 48 1.79 12.62 -2.77
N ASP A 49 2.73 12.12 -3.59
CA ASP A 49 3.15 10.71 -3.59
C ASP A 49 3.59 10.24 -2.20
N GLN A 50 4.33 11.10 -1.49
CA GLN A 50 4.78 10.78 -0.14
C GLN A 50 3.61 10.64 0.85
N ARG A 51 2.52 11.40 0.68
CA ARG A 51 1.30 11.28 1.49
C ARG A 51 0.59 9.96 1.19
N THR A 52 0.40 9.62 -0.08
CA THR A 52 -0.21 8.34 -0.51
C THR A 52 0.57 7.14 0.04
N VAL A 53 1.89 7.11 -0.16
CA VAL A 53 2.76 6.04 0.38
C VAL A 53 2.65 5.91 1.90
N ASN A 54 2.37 7.00 2.62
CA ASN A 54 2.19 6.96 4.07
C ASN A 54 0.79 6.46 4.47
N GLN A 55 -0.23 6.73 3.68
CA GLN A 55 -1.56 6.17 3.83
C GLN A 55 -1.54 4.66 3.59
N ASP A 56 -1.00 4.19 2.47
CA ASP A 56 -0.91 2.76 2.14
C ASP A 56 -0.13 1.97 3.21
N LYS A 57 0.90 2.58 3.81
CA LYS A 57 1.62 1.99 4.95
C LYS A 57 0.74 1.78 6.17
N ARG A 58 -0.22 2.67 6.43
CA ARG A 58 -1.15 2.58 7.56
C ARG A 58 -2.17 1.47 7.29
N GLU A 59 -2.69 1.40 6.08
CA GLU A 59 -3.63 0.36 5.63
C GLU A 59 -2.99 -1.03 5.73
N VAL A 60 -1.80 -1.23 5.12
CA VAL A 60 -1.03 -2.49 5.25
C VAL A 60 -0.73 -2.88 6.71
N ARG A 61 -0.63 -1.91 7.63
CA ARG A 61 -0.45 -2.19 9.06
C ARG A 61 -1.76 -2.64 9.72
N GLN A 62 -2.89 -2.11 9.29
CA GLN A 62 -4.22 -2.51 9.72
C GLN A 62 -4.54 -3.92 9.25
N ASP A 63 -4.36 -4.25 7.97
CA ASP A 63 -4.66 -5.60 7.46
C ASP A 63 -3.79 -6.66 8.14
N ARG A 64 -2.53 -6.31 8.46
CA ARG A 64 -1.66 -7.18 9.28
C ARG A 64 -2.23 -7.44 10.67
N ARG A 65 -2.95 -6.50 11.28
CA ARG A 65 -3.60 -6.69 12.58
C ARG A 65 -4.84 -7.56 12.43
N GLU A 66 -5.63 -7.35 11.39
CA GLU A 66 -6.82 -8.15 11.06
C GLU A 66 -6.45 -9.61 10.83
N VAL A 67 -5.48 -9.89 9.94
CA VAL A 67 -4.96 -11.26 9.73
C VAL A 67 -4.45 -11.90 11.03
N ARG A 68 -3.86 -11.11 11.94
CA ARG A 68 -3.42 -11.64 13.25
C ARG A 68 -4.60 -12.00 14.16
N GLN A 69 -5.68 -11.23 14.09
CA GLN A 69 -6.91 -11.53 14.81
C GLN A 69 -7.56 -12.80 14.26
N ASP A 70 -7.70 -12.95 12.94
CA ASP A 70 -8.29 -14.16 12.34
C ASP A 70 -7.49 -15.42 12.69
N ASN A 71 -6.16 -15.30 12.78
CA ASN A 71 -5.32 -16.40 13.22
C ASN A 71 -5.56 -16.80 14.68
N ARG A 72 -5.95 -15.85 15.55
CA ARG A 72 -6.33 -16.14 16.95
C ARG A 72 -7.70 -16.80 17.00
N GLU A 73 -8.66 -16.32 16.23
CA GLU A 73 -10.01 -16.89 16.12
C GLU A 73 -9.93 -18.35 15.65
N VAL A 74 -9.29 -18.61 14.51
CA VAL A 74 -9.05 -19.96 13.96
C VAL A 74 -8.35 -20.88 14.98
N ARG A 75 -7.49 -20.34 15.85
CA ARG A 75 -6.85 -21.12 16.90
C ARG A 75 -7.82 -21.46 18.04
N ASN A 76 -8.74 -20.55 18.37
CA ASN A 76 -9.78 -20.76 19.38
C ASN A 76 -10.82 -21.77 18.88
N ASP A 77 -11.34 -21.62 17.66
CA ASP A 77 -12.28 -22.59 17.06
C ASP A 77 -11.70 -24.00 17.07
N ARG A 78 -10.41 -24.15 16.73
CA ARG A 78 -9.73 -25.45 16.81
C ARG A 78 -9.70 -26.06 18.21
N LYS A 79 -9.65 -25.23 19.26
CA LYS A 79 -9.71 -25.69 20.65
C LYS A 79 -11.14 -26.09 21.02
N GLU A 80 -12.13 -25.32 20.58
CA GLU A 80 -13.56 -25.58 20.80
C GLU A 80 -13.97 -26.90 20.14
N ILE A 81 -13.70 -27.08 18.85
CA ILE A 81 -13.84 -28.37 18.14
C ILE A 81 -13.18 -29.53 18.91
N ARG A 82 -11.99 -29.31 19.50
CA ARG A 82 -11.29 -30.37 20.24
C ARG A 82 -11.99 -30.70 21.55
N LYS A 83 -12.61 -29.72 22.21
CA LYS A 83 -13.39 -29.88 23.44
C LYS A 83 -14.70 -30.59 23.14
N GLU A 84 -15.48 -30.11 22.18
CA GLU A 84 -16.75 -30.73 21.77
C GLU A 84 -16.56 -32.18 21.32
N ARG A 85 -15.48 -32.46 20.59
CA ARG A 85 -15.15 -33.84 20.19
C ARG A 85 -14.90 -34.77 21.39
N ARG A 86 -14.36 -34.24 22.50
CA ARG A 86 -14.17 -35.02 23.73
C ARG A 86 -15.50 -35.24 24.46
N GLU A 87 -16.40 -34.27 24.38
CA GLU A 87 -17.73 -34.31 25.00
C GLU A 87 -18.73 -35.15 24.20
N GLY A 88 -18.37 -35.54 22.97
CA GLY A 88 -19.14 -36.49 22.15
C GLY A 88 -20.15 -35.84 21.20
N ASP A 89 -20.19 -34.51 21.11
CA ASP A 89 -21.06 -33.79 20.18
C ASP A 89 -20.50 -33.85 18.75
N LYS A 90 -20.91 -34.87 18.01
CA LYS A 90 -20.49 -35.07 16.62
C LYS A 90 -21.12 -34.05 15.65
N LYS A 91 -22.32 -33.53 15.97
CA LYS A 91 -23.04 -32.59 15.09
C LYS A 91 -22.45 -31.19 15.22
N GLY A 92 -22.22 -30.71 16.45
CA GLY A 92 -21.53 -29.45 16.73
C GLY A 92 -20.15 -29.39 16.05
N VAL A 93 -19.33 -30.43 16.25
CA VAL A 93 -18.02 -30.57 15.61
C VAL A 93 -18.08 -30.48 14.08
N GLN A 94 -19.11 -31.03 13.45
CA GLN A 94 -19.24 -30.97 11.99
C GLN A 94 -19.60 -29.57 11.50
N GLN A 95 -20.45 -28.85 12.25
CA GLN A 95 -20.81 -27.47 11.96
C GLN A 95 -19.60 -26.54 12.15
N GLU A 96 -18.93 -26.61 13.30
CA GLU A 96 -17.73 -25.80 13.56
C GLU A 96 -16.60 -26.07 12.54
N ARG A 97 -16.43 -27.32 12.10
CA ARG A 97 -15.45 -27.62 11.03
C ARG A 97 -15.77 -26.93 9.71
N ARG A 98 -17.06 -26.76 9.37
CA ARG A 98 -17.47 -26.06 8.15
C ARG A 98 -17.19 -24.56 8.28
N GLU A 99 -17.50 -23.98 9.44
CA GLU A 99 -17.21 -22.57 9.74
C GLU A 99 -15.71 -22.31 9.74
N LEU A 100 -14.92 -23.12 10.45
CA LEU A 100 -13.46 -23.06 10.44
C LEU A 100 -12.87 -23.16 9.03
N HIS A 101 -13.50 -23.91 8.13
CA HIS A 101 -13.06 -23.96 6.73
C HIS A 101 -13.33 -22.62 6.02
N LYS A 102 -14.49 -22.01 6.22
CA LYS A 102 -14.83 -20.68 5.66
C LYS A 102 -13.84 -19.63 6.16
N ASP A 103 -13.62 -19.56 7.48
CA ASP A 103 -12.68 -18.62 8.11
C ASP A 103 -11.25 -18.84 7.59
N GLN A 104 -10.84 -20.09 7.36
CA GLN A 104 -9.55 -20.37 6.75
C GLN A 104 -9.44 -19.92 5.29
N ARG A 105 -10.55 -19.92 4.53
CA ARG A 105 -10.60 -19.46 3.14
C ARG A 105 -10.56 -17.94 3.08
N GLU A 106 -11.33 -17.26 3.92
CA GLU A 106 -11.34 -15.79 4.04
C GLU A 106 -9.96 -15.27 4.43
N ARG A 107 -9.38 -15.77 5.52
CA ARG A 107 -8.01 -15.41 5.92
C ARG A 107 -6.98 -15.64 4.81
N ARG A 108 -7.14 -16.68 3.97
CA ARG A 108 -6.23 -16.92 2.83
C ARG A 108 -6.38 -15.85 1.75
N ALA A 109 -7.58 -15.35 1.51
CA ALA A 109 -7.83 -14.21 0.64
C ALA A 109 -7.17 -12.95 1.22
N ASP A 110 -7.40 -12.63 2.49
CA ASP A 110 -6.83 -11.44 3.14
C ASP A 110 -5.29 -11.45 3.13
N VAL A 111 -4.69 -12.62 3.33
CA VAL A 111 -3.22 -12.78 3.24
C VAL A 111 -2.72 -12.54 1.81
N LYS A 112 -3.48 -12.94 0.79
CA LYS A 112 -3.14 -12.73 -0.62
C LYS A 112 -3.24 -11.25 -0.97
N ASP A 113 -4.29 -10.58 -0.53
CA ASP A 113 -4.51 -9.16 -0.78
C ASP A 113 -3.40 -8.34 -0.09
N LEU A 114 -3.13 -8.62 1.18
CA LEU A 114 -1.99 -8.03 1.91
C LEU A 114 -0.63 -8.24 1.21
N HIS A 115 -0.46 -9.35 0.48
CA HIS A 115 0.74 -9.56 -0.31
C HIS A 115 0.79 -8.64 -1.54
N GLN A 116 -0.34 -8.46 -2.23
CA GLN A 116 -0.49 -7.54 -3.33
C GLN A 116 -0.27 -6.09 -2.88
N ASP A 117 -0.82 -5.67 -1.74
CA ASP A 117 -0.63 -4.32 -1.19
C ASP A 117 0.82 -4.01 -0.88
N LYS A 118 1.53 -4.96 -0.28
CA LYS A 118 2.98 -4.82 -0.06
C LYS A 118 3.75 -4.69 -1.35
N LYS A 119 3.32 -5.36 -2.42
CA LYS A 119 3.95 -5.27 -3.74
C LYS A 119 3.68 -3.90 -4.37
N GLY A 120 2.43 -3.42 -4.34
CA GLY A 120 2.05 -2.07 -4.77
C GLY A 120 2.85 -1.00 -4.04
N LEU A 121 2.80 -1.01 -2.71
CA LEU A 121 3.57 -0.08 -1.86
C LEU A 121 5.08 -0.10 -2.15
N ARG A 122 5.64 -1.24 -2.54
CA ARG A 122 7.06 -1.32 -2.94
C ARG A 122 7.29 -0.59 -4.28
N GLN A 123 6.38 -0.69 -5.22
CA GLN A 123 6.43 0.03 -6.49
C GLN A 123 6.27 1.54 -6.28
N ASP A 124 5.31 1.97 -5.46
CA ASP A 124 5.09 3.42 -5.21
C ASP A 124 6.28 4.06 -4.52
N ARG A 125 6.90 3.34 -3.57
CA ARG A 125 8.17 3.78 -2.98
C ARG A 125 9.29 3.92 -4.01
N ARG A 126 9.35 3.04 -5.02
CA ARG A 126 10.36 3.13 -6.10
C ARG A 126 10.10 4.36 -6.97
N LYS A 127 8.85 4.57 -7.40
CA LYS A 127 8.44 5.75 -8.19
C LYS A 127 8.77 7.05 -7.46
N ARG A 128 8.31 7.21 -6.22
CA ARG A 128 8.58 8.39 -5.38
C ARG A 128 10.08 8.61 -5.15
N ASN A 129 10.87 7.55 -4.99
CA ASN A 129 12.33 7.66 -4.91
C ASN A 129 12.96 8.11 -6.23
N GLY A 130 12.39 7.72 -7.38
CA GLY A 130 12.76 8.20 -8.71
C GLY A 130 12.52 9.70 -8.83
N ALA A 131 11.27 10.14 -8.64
CA ALA A 131 10.90 11.56 -8.66
C ALA A 131 11.77 12.41 -7.72
N GLN A 132 12.11 11.88 -6.53
CA GLN A 132 13.02 12.58 -5.61
C GLN A 132 14.45 12.74 -6.17
N ARG A 133 14.94 11.79 -6.98
CA ARG A 133 16.25 11.90 -7.64
C ARG A 133 16.22 12.94 -8.75
N ASP A 134 15.15 13.00 -9.51
CA ASP A 134 15.00 13.94 -10.62
C ASP A 134 14.95 15.38 -10.07
N VAL A 135 14.08 15.65 -9.08
CA VAL A 135 14.07 16.92 -8.32
C VAL A 135 15.45 17.32 -7.78
N ASN A 136 16.28 16.35 -7.39
CA ASN A 136 17.63 16.61 -6.90
C ASN A 136 18.62 16.95 -8.02
N LYS A 137 18.47 16.40 -9.23
CA LYS A 137 19.28 16.72 -10.41
C LYS A 137 18.94 18.12 -10.91
N ASP A 138 17.66 18.41 -11.13
CA ASP A 138 17.19 19.71 -11.63
C ASP A 138 17.62 20.83 -10.67
N ARG A 139 17.55 20.58 -9.36
CA ARG A 139 18.07 21.51 -8.35
C ARG A 139 19.57 21.77 -8.48
N ARG A 140 20.37 20.78 -8.90
CA ARG A 140 21.81 20.94 -9.12
C ARG A 140 22.07 21.73 -10.40
N GLU A 141 21.34 21.45 -11.46
CA GLU A 141 21.43 22.14 -12.76
C GLU A 141 21.09 23.62 -12.60
N VAL A 142 19.94 23.95 -11.99
CA VAL A 142 19.57 25.34 -11.67
C VAL A 142 20.61 26.04 -10.78
N ARG A 143 21.34 25.29 -9.94
CA ARG A 143 22.43 25.86 -9.12
C ARG A 143 23.70 26.10 -9.93
N GLN A 144 23.97 25.28 -10.94
CA GLN A 144 25.12 25.43 -11.82
C GLN A 144 24.90 26.62 -12.77
N GLU A 145 23.73 26.71 -13.42
CA GLU A 145 23.35 27.83 -14.27
C GLU A 145 23.53 29.18 -13.57
N LYS A 146 22.98 29.32 -12.36
CA LYS A 146 23.15 30.56 -11.56
C LYS A 146 24.61 30.92 -11.28
N LYS A 147 25.45 29.92 -11.04
CA LYS A 147 26.89 30.15 -10.81
C LYS A 147 27.64 30.55 -12.08
N GLU A 148 27.12 30.18 -13.24
CA GLU A 148 27.66 30.57 -14.53
C GLU A 148 27.17 31.97 -14.93
N GLU A 149 25.90 32.29 -14.66
CA GLU A 149 25.35 33.65 -14.77
C GLU A 149 26.13 34.66 -13.90
N ASP A 150 26.41 34.34 -12.63
CA ASP A 150 27.15 35.24 -11.71
C ASP A 150 28.62 35.49 -12.13
N LYS A 151 29.15 34.76 -13.14
CA LYS A 151 30.53 34.89 -13.63
C LYS A 151 30.67 35.76 -14.89
N HIS A 152 29.58 36.23 -15.46
CA HIS A 152 29.55 37.16 -16.60
C HIS A 152 29.04 38.54 -16.16
#